data_AF-A0A3B9BNZ5-F1
#
_entry.id   AF-A0A3B9BNZ5-F1
#
_cell.length_a   1.000
_cell.length_b   1.000
_cell.length_c   1.000
_cell.angle_alpha   90.00
_cell.angle_beta   90.00
_cell.angle_gamma   90.00
#
_symmetry.space_group_name_H-M   'P 1'
#
loop_
_entity.id
_entity.type
_entity.pdbx_description
1 polymer ?
#
loop_
_entity_poly.entity_id
_entity_poly.type
_entity_poly.pdbx_seq_one_letter_code
_entity_poly.pdbx_strand_id
1 'polypeptide(L)' 'FPDRSLIDMTRRKPSNSDEFAMIHGVGAAKLRDFATPFLTVIGEFVL' A
#
# COMPACT_ATOMS: atom_id res chain seq x y z
N PHE A 1 2.47 -3.78 -9.34
CA PHE A 1 1.60 -2.60 -9.17
C PHE A 1 1.99 -1.58 -10.23
N PRO A 2 1.06 -0.95 -10.95
CA PRO A 2 1.40 0.11 -11.91
C PRO A 2 2.02 1.33 -11.21
N ASP A 3 2.78 2.15 -11.96
CA ASP A 3 3.46 3.35 -11.43
C ASP A 3 2.51 4.26 -10.64
N ARG A 4 1.29 4.46 -11.15
CA ARG A 4 0.28 5.28 -10.47
C ARG A 4 -0.05 4.76 -9.06
N SER A 5 -0.10 3.45 -8.86
CA SER A 5 -0.32 2.85 -7.54
C SER A 5 0.88 3.09 -6.62
N LEU A 6 2.10 2.92 -7.14
CA LEU A 6 3.32 3.11 -6.35
C LEU A 6 3.52 4.58 -5.95
N ILE A 7 3.25 5.52 -6.87
CA ILE A 7 3.27 6.96 -6.60
C ILE A 7 2.21 7.35 -5.55
N ASP A 8 1.02 6.74 -5.58
CA ASP A 8 -0.02 7.00 -4.58
C ASP A 8 0.37 6.44 -3.21
N MET A 9 1.00 5.25 -3.16
CA MET A 9 1.53 4.67 -1.92
C MET A 9 2.61 5.55 -1.28
N THR A 10 3.54 6.11 -2.05
CA THR A 10 4.60 6.96 -1.49
C THR A 10 4.06 8.30 -0.99
N ARG A 11 2.97 8.81 -1.58
CA ARG A 11 2.28 10.02 -1.12
C ARG A 11 1.47 9.78 0.15
N ARG A 12 0.71 8.69 0.21
CA ARG A 12 -0.21 8.39 1.31
C ARG A 12 0.44 7.67 2.49
N LYS A 13 1.51 6.89 2.24
CA LYS A 13 2.23 6.09 3.23
C LYS A 13 1.29 5.28 4.13
N PRO A 14 0.48 4.38 3.56
CA PRO A 14 -0.49 3.61 4.34
C PRO A 14 0.21 2.83 5.45
N SER A 15 -0.41 2.81 6.63
CA SER A 15 0.11 2.21 7.86
C SER A 15 -0.66 0.96 8.29
N ASN A 16 -1.80 0.71 7.65
CA ASN A 16 -2.68 -0.43 7.94
C ASN A 16 -3.43 -0.90 6.68
N SER A 17 -4.12 -2.04 6.81
CA SER A 17 -4.83 -2.70 5.71
C SER A 17 -5.91 -1.82 5.09
N ASP A 18 -6.66 -1.06 5.91
CA ASP A 18 -7.76 -0.22 5.43
C ASP A 18 -7.21 0.96 4.60
N GLU A 19 -6.14 1.59 5.05
CA GLU A 19 -5.43 2.62 4.28
C GLU A 19 -4.81 2.05 2.99
N PHE A 20 -4.27 0.83 3.04
CA PHE A 20 -3.75 0.16 1.85
C PHE A 20 -4.84 -0.13 0.82
N ALA A 21 -6.06 -0.47 1.26
CA ALA A 21 -7.21 -0.66 0.39
C ALA A 21 -7.63 0.62 -0.34
N MET A 22 -7.30 1.79 0.21
CA MET A 22 -7.60 3.09 -0.40
C MET A 22 -6.60 3.51 -1.48
N ILE A 23 -5.51 2.76 -1.68
CA ILE A 23 -4.53 3.03 -2.73
C ILE A 23 -5.13 2.74 -4.10
N HIS A 24 -4.88 3.64 -5.05
CA HIS A 24 -5.35 3.48 -6.43
C HIS A 24 -4.94 2.13 -7.03
N GLY A 25 -5.91 1.35 -7.50
CA GLY A 25 -5.68 0.06 -8.16
C GLY A 25 -5.43 -1.11 -7.20
N VAL A 26 -5.66 -0.92 -5.90
CA VAL A 26 -5.73 -1.99 -4.89
C VAL A 26 -7.18 -2.43 -4.75
N GLY A 27 -7.46 -3.65 -5.22
CA GLY A 27 -8.74 -4.33 -4.98
C GLY A 27 -8.54 -5.51 -4.04
N ALA A 28 -9.64 -6.24 -3.75
CA ALA A 28 -9.68 -7.30 -2.75
C ALA A 28 -8.57 -8.35 -2.87
N ALA A 29 -8.23 -8.81 -4.09
CA ALA A 29 -7.15 -9.78 -4.28
C ALA A 29 -5.79 -9.22 -3.86
N LYS A 30 -5.46 -7.99 -4.27
CA LYS A 30 -4.20 -7.36 -3.91
C LYS A 30 -4.12 -7.00 -2.43
N LEU A 31 -5.25 -6.60 -1.85
CA LEU A 31 -5.35 -6.35 -0.42
C LEU A 31 -4.99 -7.62 0.37
N ARG A 32 -5.64 -8.74 0.05
CA ARG A 32 -5.38 -10.03 0.70
C ARG A 32 -3.94 -10.50 0.52
N ASP A 33 -3.41 -10.42 -0.69
CA ASP A 33 -2.13 -11.07 -1.02
C ASP A 33 -0.92 -10.18 -0.75
N PHE A 34 -1.08 -8.85 -0.71
CA PHE A 34 0.05 -7.91 -0.70
C PHE A 34 -0.01 -6.81 0.36
N ALA A 35 -1.06 -6.68 1.18
CA ALA A 35 -1.08 -5.63 2.22
C ALA A 35 0.11 -5.76 3.18
N THR A 36 0.30 -6.94 3.78
CA THR A 36 1.37 -7.18 4.75
C THR A 36 2.77 -6.85 4.22
N PRO A 37 3.25 -7.43 3.09
CA PRO A 37 4.61 -7.16 2.64
C PRO A 37 4.84 -5.68 2.27
N PHE A 38 3.84 -5.00 1.72
CA PHE A 38 3.98 -3.56 1.42
C PHE A 38 3.99 -2.71 2.69
N LEU A 39 3.08 -2.96 3.64
CA LEU A 39 3.02 -2.20 4.89
C LEU A 39 4.30 -2.37 5.71
N THR A 40 4.87 -3.58 5.74
CA THR A 40 6.18 -3.83 6.37
C THR A 40 7.26 -2.94 5.76
N VAL A 41 7.43 -3.00 4.44
CA VAL A 41 8.47 -2.23 3.75
C VAL A 41 8.23 -0.72 3.89
N ILE A 42 6.99 -0.24 3.73
CA ILE A 42 6.65 1.17 3.89
C ILE A 42 6.99 1.65 5.31
N GLY A 43 6.68 0.86 6.33
CA GLY A 43 6.99 1.15 7.73
C GLY A 43 8.48 1.33 8.02
N GLU A 44 9.38 0.74 7.23
CA GLU A 44 10.84 0.94 7.35
C GLU A 44 11.27 2.37 6.95
N PHE A 45 10.44 3.11 6.20
CA PHE A 45 10.76 4.44 5.66
C PHE A 45 9.97 5.59 6.32
N VAL A 46 9.17 5.29 7.34
CA VAL A 46 8.41 6.30 8.10
C VAL A 46 8.87 6.23 9.56
N LEU A 47 9.43 7.33 10.05
CA LEU A 47 9.90 7.51 11.44
C LEU A 47 8.72 7.59 12.42
#